data_AF-A0A2J8BB95-F1
#
_entry.id   AF-A0A2J8BB95-F1
#
_cell.length_a   1.000
_cell.length_b   1.000
_cell.length_c   1.000
_cell.angle_alpha   90.00
_cell.angle_beta   90.00
_cell.angle_gamma   90.00
#
_symmetry.space_group_name_H-M   'P 1'
#
loop_
_entity.id
_entity.type
_entity.pdbx_description
1 polymer ?
#
loop_
_entity_poly.entity_id
_entity_poly.type
_entity_poly.pdbx_seq_one_letter_code
_entity_poly.pdbx_strand_id
1 'polypeptide(L)' 'MKSYSYYVLKDKPHKGTIIKWNSEFEGYKYKPKTHEWVESGIMLEYFWEDDPKYEMYEEITEEEAMKRIAEMK' A
#
# COMPACT_ATOMS: atom_id res chain seq x y z
N MET A 1 13.78 0.34 -14.95
CA MET A 1 13.52 -0.01 -13.53
C MET A 1 12.21 0.64 -13.17
N LYS A 2 11.18 -0.11 -12.75
CA LYS A 2 9.91 0.51 -12.36
C LYS A 2 10.13 1.24 -11.04
N SER A 3 9.77 2.51 -10.96
CA SER A 3 9.78 3.26 -9.70
C SER A 3 8.48 2.97 -8.96
N TYR A 4 8.58 2.69 -7.66
CA TYR A 4 7.42 2.46 -6.81
C TYR A 4 7.29 3.58 -5.78
N SER A 5 6.07 4.08 -5.62
CA SER A 5 5.66 4.83 -4.45
C SER A 5 5.06 3.88 -3.42
N TYR A 6 5.27 4.16 -2.15
CA TYR A 6 4.82 3.31 -1.06
C TYR A 6 3.76 4.03 -0.23
N TYR A 7 2.73 3.27 0.15
CA TYR A 7 1.59 3.79 0.88
C TYR A 7 1.22 2.87 2.04
N VAL A 8 0.65 3.44 3.09
CA VAL A 8 0.00 2.70 4.17
C VAL A 8 -1.48 3.05 4.22
N LEU A 9 -2.34 2.02 4.28
CA LEU A 9 -3.78 2.22 4.35
C LEU A 9 -4.22 2.54 5.79
N LYS A 10 -5.12 3.51 5.94
CA LYS A 10 -5.60 4.02 7.23
C LYS A 10 -7.02 3.58 7.57
N ASP A 11 -7.78 3.11 6.58
CA ASP A 11 -9.15 2.66 6.75
C ASP A 11 -9.22 1.43 7.66
N LYS A 12 -10.35 1.25 8.34
CA LYS A 12 -10.54 0.18 9.33
C LYS A 12 -10.27 -1.24 8.78
N PRO A 13 -10.76 -1.66 7.61
CA PRO A 13 -10.54 -3.03 7.14
C PRO A 13 -9.10 -3.30 6.68
N HIS A 14 -8.35 -2.28 6.26
CA HIS A 14 -6.98 -2.45 5.77
C HIS A 14 -5.91 -1.72 6.58
N LYS A 15 -6.24 -1.26 7.79
CA LYS A 15 -5.34 -0.45 8.62
C LYS A 15 -3.94 -1.06 8.75
N GLY A 16 -2.93 -0.26 8.40
CA GLY A 16 -1.53 -0.66 8.46
C GLY A 16 -1.05 -1.52 7.28
N THR A 17 -1.93 -1.82 6.32
CA THR A 17 -1.54 -2.51 5.10
C THR A 17 -0.60 -1.64 4.29
N ILE A 18 0.53 -2.20 3.87
CA ILE A 18 1.50 -1.51 3.03
C ILE A 18 1.23 -1.87 1.57
N ILE A 19 1.13 -0.85 0.73
CA ILE A 19 0.99 -0.95 -0.71
C ILE A 19 2.23 -0.36 -1.37
N LYS A 20 2.68 -0.97 -2.46
CA LYS A 20 3.57 -0.33 -3.43
C LYS A 20 2.83 -0.17 -4.76
N TRP A 21 2.99 0.97 -5.41
CA TRP A 21 2.29 1.33 -6.63
C TRP A 21 3.27 1.96 -7.62
N ASN A 22 3.15 1.66 -8.91
CA ASN A 22 3.99 2.27 -9.94
C ASN A 22 3.20 3.13 -10.93
N SER A 23 3.93 3.85 -11.79
CA SER A 23 3.36 4.71 -12.83
C SER A 23 2.61 3.96 -13.95
N GLU A 24 2.66 2.63 -13.97
CA GLU A 24 1.97 1.76 -14.93
C GLU A 24 0.68 1.15 -14.33
N PHE A 25 0.21 1.70 -13.21
CA PHE A 25 -0.99 1.25 -12.48
C PHE A 25 -0.88 -0.18 -11.93
N GLU A 26 0.33 -0.69 -11.72
CA GLU A 26 0.53 -1.96 -11.02
C GLU A 26 0.68 -1.71 -9.52
N GLY A 27 -0.29 -2.20 -8.76
CA GLY A 27 -0.31 -2.17 -7.31
C GLY A 27 -0.04 -3.52 -6.69
N TYR A 28 0.66 -3.53 -5.55
CA TYR A 28 0.88 -4.74 -4.77
C TYR A 28 0.65 -4.48 -3.29
N LYS A 29 -0.11 -5.35 -2.65
CA LYS A 29 -0.32 -5.39 -1.20
C LYS A 29 0.68 -6.34 -0.55
N TYR A 30 1.30 -5.89 0.54
CA TYR A 30 2.10 -6.77 1.38
C TYR A 30 1.22 -7.69 2.24
N LYS A 31 1.54 -8.99 2.29
CA LYS A 31 0.91 -9.98 3.18
C LYS A 31 1.91 -10.43 4.25
N PRO A 32 1.81 -9.92 5.50
CA PRO A 32 2.75 -10.28 6.57
C PRO A 32 2.81 -11.78 6.85
N LYS A 33 1.68 -12.49 6.79
CA LYS A 33 1.60 -13.93 7.07
C LYS A 33 2.46 -14.79 6.14
N THR A 34 2.61 -14.39 4.88
CA THR A 34 3.39 -15.13 3.88
C THR A 34 4.67 -14.42 3.47
N HIS A 35 4.89 -13.19 3.96
CA HIS A 35 5.99 -12.30 3.57
C HIS A 35 6.05 -12.01 2.06
N GLU A 36 4.90 -11.98 1.39
CA GLU A 36 4.81 -11.80 -0.06
C GLU A 36 4.12 -10.50 -0.45
N TRP A 37 4.51 -9.98 -1.61
CA TRP A 37 3.77 -8.95 -2.32
C TRP A 37 2.76 -9.62 -3.25
N VAL A 38 1.49 -9.29 -3.09
CA VAL A 38 0.41 -9.83 -3.92
C VAL A 38 -0.20 -8.70 -4.72
N GLU A 39 -0.32 -8.89 -6.03
CA GLU A 39 -0.93 -7.92 -6.94
C GLU A 39 -2.32 -7.51 -6.43
N SER A 40 -2.58 -6.21 -6.43
CA SER A 40 -3.81 -5.64 -5.89
C SER A 40 -4.06 -4.25 -6.47
N GLY A 41 -5.22 -4.07 -7.10
CA GLY A 41 -5.70 -2.77 -7.56
C GLY A 41 -6.35 -1.92 -6.47
N ILE A 42 -6.21 -2.28 -5.19
CA ILE A 42 -6.98 -1.68 -4.10
C ILE A 42 -6.76 -0.16 -3.98
N MET A 43 -5.57 0.35 -4.34
CA MET A 43 -5.28 1.80 -4.28
C MET A 43 -6.15 2.64 -5.21
N LEU A 44 -6.75 2.07 -6.25
CA LEU A 44 -7.66 2.81 -7.11
C LEU A 44 -8.85 3.38 -6.32
N GLU A 45 -9.35 2.64 -5.32
CA GLU A 45 -10.42 3.08 -4.42
C GLU A 45 -9.98 4.23 -3.50
N TYR A 46 -8.67 4.38 -3.25
CA TYR A 46 -8.13 5.41 -2.36
C TYR A 46 -7.77 6.70 -3.12
N PHE A 47 -7.65 6.62 -4.46
CA PHE A 47 -7.39 7.76 -5.34
C PHE A 47 -8.66 8.33 -5.98
N TRP A 48 -9.81 7.66 -5.83
CA TRP A 48 -11.06 8.08 -6.44
C TRP A 48 -11.87 8.97 -5.48
N GLU A 49 -12.08 10.24 -5.82
CA GLU A 49 -12.72 11.25 -4.96
C GLU A 49 -14.13 10.86 -4.46
N ASP A 50 -14.88 10.09 -5.25
CA ASP A 50 -16.23 9.64 -4.87
C ASP A 50 -16.23 8.40 -3.95
N ASP A 51 -15.08 7.74 -3.74
CA ASP A 51 -15.01 6.56 -2.87
C ASP A 51 -14.88 6.98 -1.40
N PRO A 52 -15.60 6.35 -0.46
CA PRO A 52 -15.43 6.60 0.97
C PRO A 52 -14.00 6.43 1.51
N LYS A 53 -13.13 5.74 0.77
CA LYS A 53 -11.72 5.51 1.11
C LYS A 53 -10.78 6.55 0.50
N TYR A 54 -11.29 7.55 -0.23
CA TYR A 54 -10.49 8.63 -0.79
C TYR A 54 -9.58 9.24 0.28
N GLU A 55 -8.28 9.38 -0.05
CA GLU A 55 -7.23 9.90 0.85
C GLU A 55 -7.07 9.15 2.19
N MET A 56 -7.67 7.96 2.36
CA MET A 56 -7.45 7.10 3.54
C MET A 56 -6.12 6.33 3.47
N TYR A 57 -5.04 7.03 3.15
CA TYR A 57 -3.68 6.50 3.11
C TYR A 57 -2.65 7.50 3.66
N GLU A 58 -1.41 7.04 3.81
CA GLU A 58 -0.22 7.88 3.99
C GLU A 58 0.78 7.45 2.93
N GLU A 59 1.37 8.41 2.23
CA GLU A 59 2.59 8.14 1.47
C GLU A 59 3.74 8.00 2.46
N ILE A 60 4.54 6.96 2.27
CA ILE A 60 5.73 6.66 3.08
C ILE A 60 6.90 6.41 2.15
N THR A 61 8.11 6.58 2.68
CA THR A 61 9.32 6.21 1.94
C THR A 61 9.46 4.69 1.82
N GLU A 62 10.25 4.24 0.86
CA GLU A 62 10.62 2.82 0.75
C GLU A 62 11.30 2.32 2.03
N GLU A 63 12.19 3.11 2.63
CA GLU A 63 12.87 2.77 3.87
C GLU A 63 11.88 2.55 5.02
N GLU A 64 10.90 3.46 5.18
CA GLU A 64 9.84 3.31 6.18
C GLU A 64 8.96 2.09 5.92
N ALA A 65 8.63 1.81 4.66
CA ALA A 65 7.87 0.63 4.29
C ALA A 65 8.61 -0.65 4.71
N MET A 66 9.91 -0.74 4.40
CA MET A 66 10.74 -1.89 4.77
C MET A 66 10.91 -2.01 6.29
N LYS A 67 11.06 -0.90 7.00
CA LYS A 67 11.11 -0.89 8.46
C LYS A 67 9.81 -1.45 9.07
N ARG A 68 8.65 -0.97 8.62
CA ARG A 68 7.34 -1.46 9.08
C ARG A 68 7.16 -2.94 8.76
N ILE A 69 7.56 -3.40 7.57
CA ILE A 69 7.55 -4.83 7.21
C ILE A 69 8.41 -5.66 8.17
N ALA A 70 9.60 -5.18 8.53
CA ALA A 70 10.49 -5.88 9.45
C ALA A 70 9.94 -5.95 10.89
N GLU A 71 9.07 -5.01 11.27
CA GLU A 71 8.40 -4.94 12.58
C GLU A 71 7.11 -5.80 12.64
N MET A 72 6.53 -6.20 11.51
CA MET A 72 5.29 -7.01 11.42
C MET A 72 5.49 -8.52 11.74
N LYS A 73 6.56 -8.88 12.47
CA LYS A 73 6.90 -10.26 12.84
C LYS A 73 5.91 -10.88 13.84
#